data_AF-A0A2S5LIF8-F1
#
_entry.id   AF-A0A2S5LIF8-F1
#
_cell.length_a   1.000
_cell.length_b   1.000
_cell.length_c   1.000
_cell.angle_alpha   90.00
_cell.angle_beta   90.00
_cell.angle_gamma   90.00
#
_symmetry.space_group_name_H-M   'P 1'
#
loop_
_entity.id
_entity.type
_entity.pdbx_description
1 polymer ?
#
loop_
_entity_poly.entity_id
_entity_poly.type
_entity_poly.pdbx_seq_one_letter_code
_entity_poly.pdbx_strand_id
1 'polypeptide(L)'
;NAPVPCIVKTDGIEEEDSLAENTMREALHPLDQFRAFKNLQDQGVTIDEIAARFFVGAPVVRQRLKLAAASQKLLDLYVAEELSLEQLMAFCVTDDHARQEEVWKTLNRSYIKEPYTIRRLLTEGAVKAGDKRAVFVGVEAYEAAGGVILRDLFQQDHGGWLQDMALLDRLAREKLAEAADALRAEGWKWSEIAIDFPYGHSNGLRRLPASYAPISEEQQARYDAALAEYDALSDEHESEEDLPEEVDRKLAELEKEIAAVDERPAIYDPTEISRAGIFVSIDYDGALKVERGFVRPEDEEPAGAPAGGESTGSAGAAKRVGDVAVGSPDGDAADHDETEVSSKLSDRLMSELTAHRTLALRVALANEPEAAFLAATHALALMSFYSSGRFDGCIEIDAKSVPLGPYASGLADLATARANDEALGHWQLRLPKKSDDLWDWLVKADRESTAGLFAF
;
A
#
# COMPACT_ATOMS: atom_id res chain seq x y z
N ASN A 1 52.74 -47.33 2.58
CA ASN A 1 52.64 -48.25 1.43
C ASN A 1 51.82 -49.47 1.81
N ALA A 2 50.52 -49.42 1.55
CA ALA A 2 49.68 -50.61 1.61
C ALA A 2 49.87 -51.40 0.30
N PRO A 3 49.96 -52.74 0.34
CA PRO A 3 50.04 -53.56 -0.86
C PRO A 3 48.77 -53.42 -1.69
N VAL A 4 48.91 -53.20 -3.00
CA VAL A 4 47.77 -53.13 -3.93
C VAL A 4 47.41 -54.56 -4.35
N PRO A 5 46.18 -55.05 -4.08
CA PRO A 5 45.74 -56.34 -4.58
C PRO A 5 45.66 -56.29 -6.10
N CYS A 6 46.44 -57.15 -6.77
CA CYS A 6 46.54 -57.18 -8.22
C CYS A 6 46.16 -58.57 -8.74
N ILE A 7 45.25 -58.61 -9.72
CA ILE A 7 44.92 -59.84 -10.44
C ILE A 7 45.74 -59.81 -11.73
N VAL A 8 46.67 -60.75 -11.87
CA VAL A 8 47.48 -60.89 -13.09
C VAL A 8 46.73 -61.82 -14.05
N LYS A 9 46.34 -61.30 -15.20
CA LYS A 9 45.86 -62.09 -16.35
C LYS A 9 46.93 -62.14 -17.43
N THR A 10 47.06 -63.27 -18.11
CA THR A 10 48.04 -63.51 -19.18
C THR A 10 47.38 -63.69 -20.56
N ASP A 11 46.07 -63.64 -20.59
CA ASP A 11 45.18 -63.88 -21.71
C ASP A 11 44.12 -62.76 -21.79
N GLY A 12 43.73 -62.39 -23.01
CA GLY A 12 42.80 -61.27 -23.29
C GLY A 12 43.41 -60.18 -24.18
N ILE A 13 42.58 -59.22 -24.61
CA ILE A 13 43.00 -58.02 -25.33
C ILE A 13 42.92 -56.85 -24.33
N GLU A 14 44.06 -56.27 -23.97
CA GLU A 14 44.16 -55.21 -22.95
C GLU A 14 43.23 -54.01 -23.24
N GLU A 15 43.11 -53.65 -24.52
CA GLU A 15 42.26 -52.55 -24.99
C GLU A 15 40.76 -52.84 -24.79
N GLU A 16 40.34 -54.10 -25.00
CA GLU A 16 38.95 -54.53 -24.82
C GLU A 16 38.58 -54.59 -23.34
N ASP A 17 39.47 -55.13 -22.50
CA ASP A 17 39.27 -55.18 -21.05
C ASP A 17 39.21 -53.76 -20.45
N SER A 18 40.08 -52.85 -20.89
CA SER A 18 40.05 -51.44 -20.47
C SER A 18 38.77 -50.74 -20.93
N LEU A 19 38.33 -50.98 -22.17
CA LEU A 19 37.11 -50.37 -22.69
C LEU A 19 35.87 -50.93 -21.99
N ALA A 20 35.80 -52.25 -21.76
CA ALA A 20 34.70 -52.89 -21.07
C ALA A 20 34.59 -52.44 -19.62
N GLU A 21 35.71 -52.33 -18.90
CA GLU A 21 35.74 -51.85 -17.51
C GLU A 21 35.25 -50.39 -17.39
N ASN A 22 35.65 -49.51 -18.32
CA ASN A 22 35.23 -48.11 -18.29
C ASN A 22 33.82 -47.88 -18.87
N THR A 23 33.40 -48.67 -19.86
CA THR A 23 32.12 -48.48 -20.56
C THR A 23 30.96 -49.21 -19.91
N MET A 24 31.19 -50.40 -19.33
CA MET A 24 30.13 -51.19 -18.68
C MET A 24 29.97 -50.86 -17.19
N ARG A 25 30.64 -49.80 -16.71
CA ARG A 25 30.47 -49.34 -15.33
C ARG A 25 29.09 -48.70 -15.18
N GLU A 26 28.26 -49.31 -14.35
CA GLU A 26 27.01 -48.68 -13.93
C GLU A 26 27.34 -47.49 -13.00
N ALA A 27 26.94 -46.29 -13.42
CA ALA A 27 27.15 -45.10 -12.61
C ALA A 27 26.30 -45.20 -11.34
N LEU A 28 26.90 -44.86 -10.19
CA LEU A 28 26.14 -44.74 -8.95
C LEU A 28 24.98 -43.76 -9.14
N HIS A 29 23.81 -44.09 -8.59
CA HIS A 29 22.70 -43.16 -8.60
C HIS A 29 23.10 -41.91 -7.80
N PRO A 30 22.75 -40.67 -8.24
CA PRO A 30 23.14 -39.46 -7.53
C PRO A 30 22.82 -39.47 -6.03
N LEU A 31 21.69 -40.09 -5.65
CA LEU A 31 21.28 -40.24 -4.25
C LEU A 31 22.30 -40.98 -3.37
N ASP A 32 23.04 -41.94 -3.92
CA ASP A 32 24.02 -42.71 -3.16
C ASP A 32 25.18 -41.81 -2.69
N GLN A 33 25.57 -40.84 -3.53
CA GLN A 33 26.51 -39.80 -3.13
C GLN A 33 25.94 -38.91 -2.02
N PHE A 34 24.65 -38.55 -2.11
CA PHE A 34 24.02 -37.67 -1.12
C PHE A 34 23.99 -38.36 0.25
N ARG A 35 23.62 -39.65 0.27
CA ARG A 35 23.64 -40.53 1.46
C ARG A 35 25.05 -40.71 2.01
N ALA A 36 26.05 -40.90 1.14
CA ALA A 36 27.44 -41.01 1.58
C ALA A 36 27.91 -39.74 2.31
N PHE A 37 27.57 -38.56 1.80
CA PHE A 37 27.93 -37.29 2.45
C PHE A 37 27.19 -37.12 3.78
N LYS A 38 25.89 -37.45 3.82
CA LYS A 38 25.09 -37.42 5.06
C LYS A 38 25.68 -38.35 6.12
N ASN A 39 26.00 -39.59 5.77
CA ASN A 39 26.61 -40.55 6.68
C ASN A 39 27.95 -40.07 7.26
N LEU A 40 28.77 -39.38 6.45
CA LEU A 40 30.02 -38.78 6.93
C LEU A 40 29.75 -37.59 7.86
N GLN A 41 28.76 -36.76 7.56
CA GLN A 41 28.34 -35.67 8.44
C GLN A 41 27.82 -36.19 9.79
N ASP A 42 27.01 -37.26 9.77
CA ASP A 42 26.48 -37.92 10.98
C ASP A 42 27.60 -38.56 11.83
N GLN A 43 28.74 -38.91 11.20
CA GLN A 43 29.96 -39.36 11.87
C GLN A 43 30.83 -38.20 12.39
N GLY A 44 30.39 -36.95 12.26
CA GLY A 44 31.08 -35.75 12.75
C GLY A 44 32.13 -35.17 11.79
N VAL A 45 32.20 -35.64 10.55
CA VAL A 45 33.10 -35.06 9.53
C VAL A 45 32.53 -33.72 9.07
N THR A 46 33.37 -32.67 9.07
CA THR A 46 32.94 -31.33 8.69
C THR A 46 32.68 -31.19 7.18
N ILE A 47 31.89 -30.20 6.78
CA ILE A 47 31.57 -29.94 5.36
C ILE A 47 32.85 -29.70 4.54
N ASP A 48 33.81 -28.96 5.08
CA ASP A 48 35.07 -28.64 4.39
C ASP A 48 35.97 -29.88 4.26
N GLU A 49 35.97 -30.77 5.25
CA GLU A 49 36.67 -32.06 5.15
C GLU A 49 36.03 -32.99 4.13
N ILE A 50 34.69 -33.05 4.07
CA ILE A 50 33.98 -33.80 3.03
C ILE A 50 34.31 -33.21 1.65
N ALA A 51 34.26 -31.89 1.50
CA ALA A 51 34.60 -31.20 0.26
C ALA A 51 36.02 -31.57 -0.22
N ALA A 52 37.00 -31.52 0.68
CA ALA A 52 38.39 -31.90 0.38
C ALA A 52 38.54 -33.39 0.02
N ARG A 53 37.84 -34.30 0.72
CA ARG A 53 37.90 -35.76 0.46
C ARG A 53 37.37 -36.14 -0.92
N PHE A 54 36.34 -35.44 -1.39
CA PHE A 54 35.66 -35.76 -2.64
C PHE A 54 36.02 -34.79 -3.78
N PHE A 55 36.97 -33.86 -3.57
CA PHE A 55 37.41 -32.88 -4.56
C PHE A 55 36.26 -32.03 -5.13
N VAL A 56 35.32 -31.62 -4.28
CA VAL A 56 34.19 -30.75 -4.62
C VAL A 56 34.21 -29.47 -3.78
N GLY A 57 33.50 -28.42 -4.19
CA GLY A 57 33.34 -27.22 -3.38
C GLY A 57 32.40 -27.43 -2.18
N ALA A 58 32.64 -26.71 -1.07
CA ALA A 58 31.74 -26.72 0.10
C ALA A 58 30.26 -26.40 -0.22
N PRO A 59 29.93 -25.50 -1.17
CA PRO A 59 28.53 -25.31 -1.60
C PRO A 59 27.87 -26.58 -2.15
N VAL A 60 28.63 -27.39 -2.90
CA VAL A 60 28.14 -28.66 -3.45
C VAL A 60 27.81 -29.62 -2.32
N VAL A 61 28.69 -29.75 -1.32
CA VAL A 61 28.42 -30.60 -0.15
C VAL A 61 27.15 -30.15 0.57
N ARG A 62 26.97 -28.84 0.81
CA ARG A 62 25.74 -28.30 1.43
C ARG A 62 24.48 -28.66 0.64
N GLN A 63 24.50 -28.48 -0.68
CA GLN A 63 23.38 -28.84 -1.56
C GLN A 63 23.05 -30.33 -1.48
N ARG A 64 24.09 -31.19 -1.51
CA ARG A 64 23.93 -32.65 -1.46
C ARG A 64 23.39 -33.13 -0.11
N LEU A 65 23.84 -32.52 0.99
CA LEU A 65 23.31 -32.77 2.33
C LEU A 65 21.84 -32.34 2.45
N LYS A 66 21.48 -31.20 1.85
CA LYS A 66 20.09 -30.72 1.81
C LYS A 66 19.18 -31.70 1.05
N LEU A 67 19.61 -32.20 -0.10
CA LEU A 67 18.89 -33.25 -0.84
C LEU A 67 18.77 -34.55 -0.04
N ALA A 68 19.82 -34.95 0.69
CA ALA A 68 19.79 -36.12 1.57
C ALA A 68 18.90 -35.95 2.82
N ALA A 69 18.43 -34.74 3.10
CA ALA A 69 17.55 -34.43 4.22
C ALA A 69 16.06 -34.47 3.84
N ALA A 70 15.71 -34.63 2.56
CA ALA A 70 14.33 -34.82 2.13
C ALA A 70 13.70 -36.08 2.75
N SER A 71 12.38 -36.10 2.86
CA SER A 71 11.63 -37.24 3.40
C SER A 71 11.97 -38.54 2.65
N GLN A 72 12.07 -39.64 3.40
CA GLN A 72 12.45 -40.95 2.83
C GLN A 72 11.54 -41.33 1.66
N LYS A 73 10.25 -41.02 1.76
CA LYS A 73 9.27 -41.28 0.70
C LYS A 73 9.60 -40.56 -0.60
N LEU A 74 10.02 -39.29 -0.55
CA LEU A 74 10.45 -38.55 -1.73
C LEU A 74 11.75 -39.10 -2.32
N LEU A 75 12.67 -39.55 -1.45
CA LEU A 75 13.91 -40.19 -1.90
C LEU A 75 13.63 -41.51 -2.63
N ASP A 76 12.68 -42.31 -2.15
CA ASP A 76 12.29 -43.57 -2.79
C ASP A 76 11.62 -43.31 -4.16
N LEU A 77 10.80 -42.26 -4.27
CA LEU A 77 10.20 -41.82 -5.55
C LEU A 77 11.24 -41.30 -6.54
N TYR A 78 12.28 -40.64 -6.05
CA TYR A 78 13.41 -40.19 -6.88
C TYR A 78 14.19 -41.39 -7.44
N VAL A 79 14.44 -42.42 -6.62
CA VAL A 79 15.08 -43.67 -7.07
C VAL A 79 14.21 -44.42 -8.07
N ALA A 80 12.88 -44.37 -7.91
CA ALA A 80 11.93 -44.98 -8.85
C ALA A 80 11.73 -44.18 -10.14
N GLU A 81 12.47 -43.07 -10.33
CA GLU A 81 12.32 -42.13 -11.47
C GLU A 81 10.91 -41.51 -11.60
N GLU A 82 10.08 -41.57 -10.55
CA GLU A 82 8.76 -40.92 -10.51
C GLU A 82 8.84 -39.43 -10.13
N LEU A 83 9.98 -39.02 -9.55
CA LEU A 83 10.31 -37.66 -9.16
C LEU A 83 11.61 -37.25 -9.85
N SER A 84 11.68 -36.07 -10.46
CA SER A 84 12.93 -35.56 -11.04
C SER A 84 13.82 -34.89 -9.98
N LEU A 85 15.11 -34.69 -10.29
CA LEU A 85 16.02 -33.99 -9.40
C LEU A 85 15.57 -32.55 -9.11
N GLU A 86 15.08 -31.82 -10.13
CA GLU A 86 14.58 -30.45 -9.96
C GLU A 86 13.34 -30.38 -9.06
N GLN A 87 12.47 -31.39 -9.14
CA GLN A 87 11.31 -31.50 -8.25
C GLN A 87 11.76 -31.80 -6.82
N LEU A 88 12.72 -32.70 -6.64
CA LEU A 88 13.30 -33.00 -5.33
C LEU A 88 13.97 -31.75 -4.70
N MET A 89 14.70 -30.96 -5.50
CA MET A 89 15.27 -29.68 -5.07
C MET A 89 14.18 -28.73 -4.57
N ALA A 90 13.05 -28.63 -5.28
CA ALA A 90 11.92 -27.79 -4.85
C ALA A 90 11.29 -28.27 -3.52
N PHE A 91 11.24 -29.58 -3.26
CA PHE A 91 10.77 -30.11 -1.97
C PHE A 91 11.70 -29.78 -0.80
N CYS A 92 12.98 -29.57 -1.08
CA CYS A 92 13.98 -29.22 -0.08
C CYS A 92 13.91 -27.76 0.38
N VAL A 93 12.92 -26.98 -0.07
CA VAL A 93 12.63 -25.65 0.48
C VAL A 93 12.27 -25.74 1.97
N THR A 94 11.58 -26.81 2.40
CA THR A 94 11.28 -27.07 3.81
C THR A 94 11.92 -28.35 4.31
N ASP A 95 12.26 -28.39 5.60
CA ASP A 95 12.72 -29.60 6.29
C ASP A 95 11.55 -30.37 6.94
N ASP A 96 10.31 -29.87 6.85
CA ASP A 96 9.11 -30.56 7.33
C ASP A 96 8.72 -31.70 6.38
N HIS A 97 9.06 -32.92 6.77
CA HIS A 97 8.73 -34.14 6.03
C HIS A 97 7.22 -34.37 5.88
N ALA A 98 6.41 -34.01 6.89
CA ALA A 98 4.97 -34.20 6.81
C ALA A 98 4.36 -33.29 5.74
N ARG A 99 4.81 -32.03 5.69
CA ARG A 99 4.40 -31.05 4.67
C ARG A 99 4.88 -31.46 3.27
N GLN A 100 6.12 -31.90 3.13
CA GLN A 100 6.65 -32.45 1.88
C GLN A 100 5.76 -33.59 1.33
N GLU A 101 5.43 -34.56 2.18
CA GLU A 101 4.60 -35.69 1.78
C GLU A 101 3.15 -35.32 1.47
N GLU A 102 2.59 -34.36 2.20
CA GLU A 102 1.25 -33.81 1.93
C GLU A 102 1.20 -33.14 0.56
N VAL A 103 2.14 -32.25 0.26
CA VAL A 103 2.23 -31.57 -1.03
C VAL A 103 2.42 -32.58 -2.16
N TRP A 104 3.26 -33.60 -1.97
CA TRP A 104 3.38 -34.69 -2.94
C TRP A 104 2.07 -35.44 -3.17
N LYS A 105 1.32 -35.79 -2.11
CA LYS A 105 0.01 -36.47 -2.25
C LYS A 105 -0.97 -35.64 -3.09
N THR A 106 -0.97 -34.32 -2.91
CA THR A 106 -1.81 -33.39 -3.66
C THR A 106 -1.37 -33.32 -5.12
N LEU A 107 -0.07 -33.16 -5.37
CA LEU A 107 0.51 -33.05 -6.72
C LEU A 107 0.45 -34.35 -7.52
N ASN A 108 0.53 -35.51 -6.86
CA ASN A 108 0.51 -36.79 -7.58
C ASN A 108 -0.84 -37.04 -8.29
N ARG A 109 -1.90 -36.35 -7.88
CA ARG A 109 -3.21 -36.36 -8.54
C ARG A 109 -3.31 -35.38 -9.71
N SER A 110 -2.33 -34.49 -9.86
CA SER A 110 -2.27 -33.45 -10.88
C SER A 110 -1.25 -33.79 -11.97
N TYR A 111 -1.49 -33.29 -13.18
CA TYR A 111 -0.53 -33.34 -14.28
C TYR A 111 0.55 -32.25 -14.17
N ILE A 112 0.32 -31.22 -13.35
CA ILE A 112 1.24 -30.09 -13.16
C ILE A 112 2.11 -30.38 -11.94
N LYS A 113 3.35 -30.78 -12.19
CA LYS A 113 4.37 -31.11 -11.16
C LYS A 113 5.63 -30.27 -11.31
N GLU A 114 5.49 -29.05 -11.84
CA GLU A 114 6.63 -28.16 -12.09
C GLU A 114 7.26 -27.70 -10.77
N PRO A 115 8.60 -27.54 -10.69
CA PRO A 115 9.30 -27.10 -9.48
C PRO A 115 8.71 -25.82 -8.86
N TYR A 116 8.33 -24.84 -9.68
CA TYR A 116 7.68 -23.61 -9.21
C TYR A 116 6.38 -23.88 -8.44
N THR A 117 5.54 -24.79 -8.96
CA THR A 117 4.27 -25.16 -8.31
C THR A 117 4.51 -25.87 -6.97
N ILE A 118 5.53 -26.74 -6.90
CA ILE A 118 5.94 -27.40 -5.66
C ILE A 118 6.33 -26.35 -4.61
N ARG A 119 7.23 -25.42 -4.95
CA ARG A 119 7.65 -24.34 -4.03
C ARG A 119 6.46 -23.50 -3.56
N ARG A 120 5.56 -23.13 -4.48
CA ARG A 120 4.37 -22.34 -4.14
C ARG A 120 3.48 -23.03 -3.12
N LEU A 121 3.26 -24.34 -3.27
CA LEU A 121 2.45 -25.11 -2.31
C LEU A 121 3.15 -25.30 -0.95
N LEU A 122 4.48 -25.48 -0.96
CA LEU A 122 5.25 -25.63 0.28
C LEU A 122 5.36 -24.32 1.06
N THR A 123 5.33 -23.18 0.38
CA THR A 123 5.39 -21.82 0.95
C THR A 123 4.01 -21.17 1.08
N GLU A 124 2.94 -21.93 0.84
CA GLU A 124 1.57 -21.44 0.96
C GLU A 124 1.27 -21.00 2.40
N GLY A 125 0.84 -19.76 2.58
CA GLY A 125 0.62 -19.14 3.89
C GLY A 125 1.84 -18.44 4.49
N ALA A 126 3.04 -18.63 3.92
CA ALA A 126 4.23 -17.89 4.29
C ALA A 126 4.31 -16.56 3.52
N VAL A 127 4.94 -15.56 4.14
CA VAL A 127 5.11 -14.22 3.58
C VAL A 127 6.52 -14.08 3.04
N LYS A 128 6.70 -13.57 1.82
CA LYS A 128 8.04 -13.31 1.27
C LYS A 128 8.76 -12.24 2.07
N ALA A 129 10.09 -12.33 2.18
CA ALA A 129 10.91 -11.32 2.85
C ALA A 129 10.80 -9.91 2.22
N GLY A 130 10.47 -9.82 0.93
CA GLY A 130 10.19 -8.55 0.24
C GLY A 130 8.78 -7.99 0.43
N ASP A 131 7.91 -8.61 1.24
CA ASP A 131 6.61 -8.02 1.61
C ASP A 131 6.84 -6.75 2.43
N LYS A 132 6.06 -5.68 2.19
CA LYS A 132 6.22 -4.40 2.89
C LYS A 132 6.22 -4.53 4.42
N ARG A 133 5.47 -5.49 4.98
CA ARG A 133 5.47 -5.78 6.42
C ARG A 133 6.78 -6.43 6.89
N ALA A 134 7.33 -7.34 6.10
CA ALA A 134 8.58 -8.03 6.41
C ALA A 134 9.77 -7.07 6.37
N VAL A 135 9.81 -6.19 5.37
CA VAL A 135 10.80 -5.10 5.27
C VAL A 135 10.63 -4.12 6.43
N PHE A 136 9.40 -3.69 6.71
CA PHE A 136 9.12 -2.76 7.81
C PHE A 136 9.51 -3.32 9.18
N VAL A 137 9.20 -4.59 9.49
CA VAL A 137 9.57 -5.20 10.76
C VAL A 137 11.08 -5.48 10.83
N GLY A 138 11.65 -6.00 9.73
CA GLY A 138 13.02 -6.48 9.66
C GLY A 138 13.15 -7.95 10.03
N VAL A 139 14.07 -8.65 9.36
CA VAL A 139 14.32 -10.09 9.55
C VAL A 139 14.82 -10.40 10.96
N GLU A 140 15.72 -9.57 11.48
CA GLU A 140 16.32 -9.76 12.80
C GLU A 140 15.29 -9.62 13.92
N ALA A 141 14.37 -8.66 13.80
CA ALA A 141 13.28 -8.47 14.76
C ALA A 141 12.29 -9.62 14.73
N TYR A 142 11.99 -10.15 13.53
CA TYR A 142 11.13 -11.30 13.36
C TYR A 142 11.75 -12.58 13.95
N GLU A 143 13.02 -12.87 13.66
CA GLU A 143 13.75 -14.00 14.23
C GLU A 143 13.89 -13.87 15.77
N ALA A 144 14.17 -12.67 16.29
CA ALA A 144 14.26 -12.41 17.73
C ALA A 144 12.92 -12.65 18.47
N ALA A 145 11.79 -12.45 17.78
CA ALA A 145 10.47 -12.76 18.29
C ALA A 145 10.09 -14.25 18.18
N GLY A 146 11.02 -15.11 17.72
CA GLY A 146 10.83 -16.55 17.54
C GLY A 146 10.30 -16.94 16.16
N GLY A 147 10.27 -16.01 15.21
CA GLY A 147 9.85 -16.27 13.84
C GLY A 147 10.81 -17.17 13.09
N VAL A 148 10.27 -18.03 12.23
CA VAL A 148 11.06 -18.96 11.40
C VAL A 148 11.05 -18.48 9.95
N ILE A 149 12.26 -18.32 9.39
CA ILE A 149 12.45 -17.97 7.98
C ILE A 149 12.94 -19.20 7.23
N LEU A 150 12.16 -19.56 6.23
CA LEU A 150 12.48 -20.59 5.27
C LEU A 150 13.36 -20.00 4.18
N ARG A 151 14.51 -20.61 3.90
CA ARG A 151 15.40 -20.18 2.81
C ARG A 151 15.61 -21.33 1.81
N ASP A 152 15.40 -21.08 0.53
CA ASP A 152 15.67 -22.04 -0.53
C ASP A 152 17.17 -22.01 -0.88
N LEU A 153 17.86 -23.12 -0.63
CA LEU A 153 19.28 -23.26 -0.96
C LEU A 153 19.53 -23.37 -2.48
N PHE A 154 18.50 -23.65 -3.27
CA PHE A 154 18.59 -23.93 -4.70
C PHE A 154 18.11 -22.78 -5.59
N GLN A 155 17.59 -21.69 -5.02
CA GLN A 155 17.22 -20.47 -5.75
C GLN A 155 17.59 -19.22 -4.96
N GLN A 156 17.79 -18.10 -5.67
CA GLN A 156 17.80 -16.79 -5.04
C GLN A 156 16.36 -16.45 -4.65
N ASP A 157 16.09 -16.42 -3.35
CA ASP A 157 14.75 -16.22 -2.79
C ASP A 157 14.57 -14.85 -2.12
N HIS A 158 15.48 -13.91 -2.40
CA HIS A 158 15.45 -12.52 -1.93
C HIS A 158 15.19 -12.40 -0.41
N GLY A 159 15.79 -13.29 0.39
CA GLY A 159 15.69 -13.26 1.85
C GLY A 159 14.77 -14.34 2.45
N GLY A 160 14.03 -15.08 1.62
CA GLY A 160 13.25 -16.26 2.02
C GLY A 160 11.78 -15.98 2.35
N TRP A 161 11.16 -16.92 3.08
CA TRP A 161 9.74 -16.89 3.44
C TRP A 161 9.54 -16.98 4.95
N LEU A 162 8.88 -15.99 5.52
CA LEU A 162 8.48 -15.91 6.92
C LEU A 162 7.25 -16.79 7.12
N GLN A 163 7.36 -17.83 7.95
CA GLN A 163 6.30 -18.84 8.06
C GLN A 163 5.09 -18.40 8.90
N ASP A 164 5.31 -17.59 9.93
CA ASP A 164 4.26 -17.12 10.82
C ASP A 164 3.80 -15.70 10.41
N MET A 165 2.72 -15.66 9.63
CA MET A 165 2.06 -14.42 9.20
C MET A 165 1.43 -13.66 10.38
N ALA A 166 0.87 -14.36 11.37
CA ALA A 166 0.21 -13.73 12.50
C ALA A 166 1.23 -13.02 13.41
N LEU A 167 2.39 -13.65 13.60
CA LEU A 167 3.54 -13.02 14.26
C LEU A 167 3.99 -11.77 13.51
N LEU A 168 4.13 -11.85 12.18
CA LEU A 168 4.54 -10.71 11.37
C LEU A 168 3.54 -9.55 11.48
N ASP A 169 2.25 -9.82 11.34
CA ASP A 169 1.20 -8.80 11.45
C ASP A 169 1.17 -8.16 12.84
N ARG A 170 1.41 -8.94 13.89
CA ARG A 170 1.50 -8.43 15.26
C ARG A 170 2.69 -7.50 15.44
N LEU A 171 3.89 -7.91 15.01
CA LEU A 171 5.11 -7.10 15.11
C LEU A 171 4.99 -5.81 14.28
N ALA A 172 4.41 -5.88 13.09
CA ALA A 172 4.18 -4.70 12.26
C ALA A 172 3.25 -3.70 12.95
N ARG A 173 2.16 -4.17 13.57
CA ARG A 173 1.22 -3.33 14.32
C ARG A 173 1.85 -2.73 15.58
N GLU A 174 2.65 -3.50 16.32
CA GLU A 174 3.37 -3.03 17.50
C GLU A 174 4.36 -1.91 17.12
N LYS A 175 5.16 -2.13 16.06
CA LYS A 175 6.10 -1.12 15.56
C LYS A 175 5.41 0.14 15.03
N LEU A 176 4.27 0.00 14.35
CA LEU A 176 3.44 1.15 13.93
C LEU A 176 2.87 1.92 15.14
N ALA A 177 2.43 1.21 16.18
CA ALA A 177 1.91 1.84 17.39
C ALA A 177 3.00 2.65 18.12
N GLU A 178 4.21 2.10 18.25
CA GLU A 178 5.36 2.82 18.82
C GLU A 178 5.69 4.09 18.02
N ALA A 179 5.73 3.99 16.69
CA ALA A 179 5.94 5.15 15.82
C ALA A 179 4.82 6.19 15.98
N ALA A 180 3.56 5.76 16.05
CA ALA A 180 2.42 6.64 16.20
C ALA A 180 2.37 7.34 17.57
N ASP A 181 2.82 6.67 18.64
CA ASP A 181 2.93 7.26 19.97
C ASP A 181 4.09 8.27 20.05
N ALA A 182 5.22 7.99 19.41
CA ALA A 182 6.32 8.94 19.28
C ALA A 182 5.87 10.21 18.54
N LEU A 183 5.08 10.05 17.48
CA LEU A 183 4.51 11.17 16.74
C LEU A 183 3.47 11.92 17.58
N ARG A 184 2.56 11.24 18.31
CA ARG A 184 1.61 11.92 19.21
C ARG A 184 2.30 12.78 20.26
N ALA A 185 3.50 12.41 20.72
CA ALA A 185 4.28 13.22 21.65
C ALA A 185 4.67 14.61 21.08
N GLU A 186 4.59 14.80 19.76
CA GLU A 186 4.74 16.11 19.09
C GLU A 186 3.54 17.05 19.32
N GLY A 187 2.40 16.54 19.80
CA GLY A 187 1.21 17.33 20.16
C GLY A 187 -0.05 17.04 19.34
N TRP A 188 -0.03 16.05 18.45
CA TRP A 188 -1.20 15.67 17.63
C TRP A 188 -2.35 15.14 18.49
N LYS A 189 -3.59 15.56 18.19
CA LYS A 189 -4.79 15.20 18.96
C LYS A 189 -5.08 13.70 18.93
N TRP A 190 -4.96 13.11 17.76
CA TRP A 190 -5.22 11.71 17.52
C TRP A 190 -4.19 11.14 16.53
N SER A 191 -3.99 9.84 16.60
CA SER A 191 -3.28 9.11 15.55
C SER A 191 -4.01 7.81 15.27
N GLU A 192 -4.03 7.43 14.00
CA GLU A 192 -4.63 6.20 13.53
C GLU A 192 -3.58 5.38 12.80
N ILE A 193 -3.53 4.08 13.10
CA ILE A 193 -2.52 3.16 12.56
C ILE A 193 -3.20 2.07 11.74
N ALA A 194 -2.63 1.75 10.59
CA ALA A 194 -3.02 0.60 9.79
C ALA A 194 -1.82 0.14 8.96
N ILE A 195 -1.78 -1.15 8.60
CA ILE A 195 -0.77 -1.65 7.65
C ILE A 195 -0.96 -0.95 6.29
N ASP A 196 -2.22 -0.77 5.89
CA ASP A 196 -2.64 -0.10 4.67
C ASP A 196 -3.96 0.63 4.94
N PHE A 197 -4.13 1.83 4.39
CA PHE A 197 -5.40 2.55 4.45
C PHE A 197 -6.13 2.46 3.11
N PRO A 198 -7.44 2.18 3.10
CA PRO A 198 -8.22 2.24 1.87
C PRO A 198 -8.10 3.62 1.21
N TYR A 199 -8.12 3.64 -0.12
CA TYR A 199 -8.15 4.90 -0.85
C TYR A 199 -9.37 5.74 -0.44
N GLY A 200 -9.14 7.03 -0.19
CA GLY A 200 -10.14 7.98 0.30
C GLY A 200 -10.40 7.91 1.82
N HIS A 201 -9.53 7.28 2.61
CA HIS A 201 -9.64 7.26 4.08
C HIS A 201 -9.61 8.67 4.71
N SER A 202 -9.02 9.65 4.03
CA SER A 202 -8.97 11.06 4.42
C SER A 202 -10.21 11.86 3.97
N ASN A 203 -11.15 11.24 3.24
CA ASN A 203 -12.34 11.94 2.73
C ASN A 203 -13.19 12.52 3.86
N GLY A 204 -13.58 13.80 3.71
CA GLY A 204 -14.36 14.52 4.72
C GLY A 204 -13.53 15.09 5.87
N LEU A 205 -12.21 14.84 5.90
CA LEU A 205 -11.27 15.51 6.79
C LEU A 205 -10.72 16.76 6.12
N ARG A 206 -10.51 17.81 6.92
CA ARG A 206 -9.88 19.05 6.44
C ARG A 206 -8.37 18.97 6.63
N ARG A 207 -7.59 19.27 5.60
CA ARG A 207 -6.12 19.34 5.68
C ARG A 207 -5.67 20.70 6.23
N LEU A 208 -4.71 20.69 7.14
CA LEU A 208 -4.05 21.89 7.62
C LEU A 208 -3.03 22.40 6.59
N PRO A 209 -2.85 23.73 6.47
CA PRO A 209 -1.73 24.29 5.73
C PRO A 209 -0.40 23.81 6.33
N ALA A 210 0.38 23.13 5.50
CA ALA A 210 1.77 22.84 5.78
C ALA A 210 2.63 23.98 5.21
N SER A 211 3.59 24.44 6.00
CA SER A 211 4.72 25.23 5.52
C SER A 211 5.96 24.34 5.44
N TYR A 212 6.95 24.72 4.64
CA TYR A 212 8.21 23.97 4.56
C TYR A 212 9.37 24.92 4.86
N ALA A 213 10.43 24.38 5.46
CA ALA A 213 11.66 25.15 5.62
C ALA A 213 12.15 25.61 4.23
N PRO A 214 12.58 26.87 4.07
CA PRO A 214 13.13 27.33 2.81
C PRO A 214 14.40 26.54 2.48
N ILE A 215 14.50 26.08 1.23
CA ILE A 215 15.69 25.42 0.71
C ILE A 215 16.78 26.50 0.55
N SER A 216 18.00 26.23 1.00
CA SER A 216 19.13 27.14 0.72
C SER A 216 19.55 27.04 -0.76
N GLU A 217 20.16 28.10 -1.30
CA GLU A 217 20.68 28.08 -2.70
C GLU A 217 21.68 26.93 -2.93
N GLU A 218 22.47 26.58 -1.92
CA GLU A 218 23.42 25.46 -2.00
C GLU A 218 22.70 24.10 -2.08
N GLN A 219 21.62 23.92 -1.30
CA GLN A 219 20.81 22.70 -1.35
C GLN A 219 20.04 22.59 -2.67
N GLN A 220 19.51 23.70 -3.19
CA GLN A 220 18.84 23.70 -4.49
C GLN A 220 19.81 23.34 -5.61
N ALA A 221 21.02 23.92 -5.60
CA ALA A 221 22.04 23.59 -6.61
C ALA A 221 22.47 22.12 -6.55
N ARG A 222 22.53 21.51 -5.35
CA ARG A 222 22.79 20.08 -5.19
C ARG A 222 21.64 19.23 -5.70
N TYR A 223 20.41 19.58 -5.38
CA TYR A 223 19.21 18.92 -5.89
C TYR A 223 19.16 18.94 -7.42
N ASP A 224 19.34 20.12 -8.04
CA ASP A 224 19.31 20.28 -9.49
C ASP A 224 20.44 19.48 -10.17
N ALA A 225 21.63 19.42 -9.54
CA ALA A 225 22.74 18.62 -10.03
C ALA A 225 22.46 17.11 -9.90
N ALA A 226 21.91 16.67 -8.76
CA ALA A 226 21.57 15.27 -8.52
C ALA A 226 20.48 14.78 -9.48
N LEU A 227 19.46 15.60 -9.74
CA LEU A 227 18.41 15.31 -10.72
C LEU A 227 18.98 15.20 -12.14
N ALA A 228 19.83 16.13 -12.54
CA ALA A 228 20.46 16.10 -13.87
C ALA A 228 21.41 14.89 -14.06
N GLU A 229 22.12 14.49 -13.01
CA GLU A 229 22.97 13.30 -13.02
C GLU A 229 22.13 12.01 -13.05
N TYR A 230 21.05 11.96 -12.29
CA TYR A 230 20.10 10.85 -12.26
C TYR A 230 19.46 10.63 -13.64
N ASP A 231 18.92 11.69 -14.25
CA ASP A 231 18.30 11.63 -15.58
C ASP A 231 19.33 11.18 -16.64
N ALA A 232 20.56 11.71 -16.60
CA ALA A 232 21.60 11.31 -17.54
C ALA A 232 22.02 9.85 -17.41
N LEU A 233 22.17 9.34 -16.17
CA LEU A 233 22.49 7.93 -15.90
C LEU A 233 21.33 7.01 -16.29
N SER A 234 20.09 7.42 -16.02
CA SER A 234 18.90 6.66 -16.42
C SER A 234 18.78 6.57 -17.94
N ASP A 235 19.01 7.67 -18.67
CA ASP A 235 18.96 7.70 -20.13
C ASP A 235 20.10 6.88 -20.77
N GLU A 236 21.31 6.93 -20.21
CA GLU A 236 22.47 6.17 -20.73
C GLU A 236 22.24 4.65 -20.64
N HIS A 237 21.53 4.21 -19.60
CA HIS A 237 21.31 2.79 -19.31
C HIS A 237 19.87 2.31 -19.61
N GLU A 238 19.03 3.11 -20.28
CA GLU A 238 17.62 2.77 -20.58
C GLU A 238 17.49 1.46 -21.39
N SER A 239 18.48 1.15 -22.23
CA SER A 239 18.47 -0.01 -23.12
C SER A 239 19.09 -1.28 -22.55
N GLU A 240 19.63 -1.23 -21.33
CA GLU A 240 20.27 -2.37 -20.67
C GLU A 240 19.24 -3.16 -19.84
N GLU A 241 19.18 -4.48 -20.02
CA GLU A 241 18.27 -5.35 -19.25
C GLU A 241 18.64 -5.43 -17.76
N ASP A 242 19.94 -5.33 -17.44
CA ASP A 242 20.48 -5.33 -16.09
C ASP A 242 21.48 -4.19 -15.92
N LEU A 243 21.27 -3.34 -14.93
CA LEU A 243 22.18 -2.25 -14.57
C LEU A 243 23.46 -2.81 -13.93
N PRO A 244 24.65 -2.28 -14.27
CA PRO A 244 25.86 -2.56 -13.52
C PRO A 244 25.69 -2.15 -12.04
N GLU A 245 26.14 -2.97 -11.08
CA GLU A 245 25.98 -2.71 -9.64
C GLU A 245 26.48 -1.32 -9.20
N GLU A 246 27.52 -0.80 -9.86
CA GLU A 246 28.07 0.53 -9.58
C GLU A 246 27.14 1.67 -10.04
N VAL A 247 26.38 1.46 -11.12
CA VAL A 247 25.38 2.42 -11.64
C VAL A 247 24.14 2.38 -10.77
N ASP A 248 23.64 1.19 -10.44
CA ASP A 248 22.51 0.99 -9.53
C ASP A 248 22.76 1.66 -8.17
N ARG A 249 23.95 1.46 -7.58
CA ARG A 249 24.33 2.13 -6.32
C ARG A 249 24.33 3.65 -6.43
N LYS A 250 24.81 4.19 -7.55
CA LYS A 250 24.83 5.65 -7.78
C LYS A 250 23.43 6.22 -7.95
N LEU A 251 22.57 5.56 -8.72
CA LEU A 251 21.17 5.97 -8.88
C LEU A 251 20.47 6.01 -7.52
N ALA A 252 20.66 4.98 -6.68
CA ALA A 252 20.11 4.96 -5.32
C ALA A 252 20.67 6.08 -4.41
N GLU A 253 21.94 6.47 -4.56
CA GLU A 253 22.52 7.61 -3.84
C GLU A 253 21.89 8.95 -4.29
N LEU A 254 21.67 9.12 -5.59
CA LEU A 254 21.06 10.31 -6.18
C LEU A 254 19.58 10.44 -5.81
N GLU A 255 18.81 9.35 -5.88
CA GLU A 255 17.41 9.31 -5.43
C GLU A 255 17.28 9.75 -3.97
N LYS A 256 18.21 9.30 -3.11
CA LYS A 256 18.23 9.70 -1.70
C LYS A 256 18.50 11.19 -1.51
N GLU A 257 19.35 11.78 -2.34
CA GLU A 257 19.63 13.22 -2.31
C GLU A 257 18.43 14.06 -2.80
N ILE A 258 17.75 13.60 -3.85
CA ILE A 258 16.52 14.19 -4.38
C ILE A 258 15.40 14.12 -3.32
N ALA A 259 15.14 12.92 -2.79
CA ALA A 259 14.10 12.69 -1.78
C ALA A 259 14.31 13.50 -0.50
N ALA A 260 15.57 13.75 -0.09
CA ALA A 260 15.86 14.57 1.09
C ALA A 260 15.34 16.02 0.98
N VAL A 261 15.20 16.53 -0.25
CA VAL A 261 14.66 17.87 -0.50
C VAL A 261 13.15 17.83 -0.72
N ASP A 262 12.65 16.87 -1.49
CA ASP A 262 11.22 16.76 -1.83
C ASP A 262 10.36 16.34 -0.64
N GLU A 263 10.83 15.38 0.15
CA GLU A 263 10.11 14.82 1.30
C GLU A 263 10.45 15.54 2.61
N ARG A 264 10.94 16.78 2.53
CA ARG A 264 11.34 17.55 3.71
C ARG A 264 10.16 17.72 4.68
N PRO A 265 10.41 17.68 6.01
CA PRO A 265 9.34 17.70 7.00
C PRO A 265 8.42 18.92 6.86
N ALA A 266 7.12 18.66 6.74
CA ALA A 266 6.09 19.68 6.83
C ALA A 266 6.07 20.32 8.24
N ILE A 267 6.09 21.64 8.28
CA ILE A 267 5.99 22.46 9.48
C ILE A 267 4.55 22.95 9.60
N TYR A 268 3.90 22.59 10.71
CA TYR A 268 2.54 23.00 11.04
C TYR A 268 2.54 24.02 12.16
N ASP A 269 1.50 24.86 12.21
CA ASP A 269 1.30 25.78 13.33
C ASP A 269 1.07 24.97 14.63
N PRO A 270 1.91 25.14 15.68
CA PRO A 270 1.77 24.42 16.94
C PRO A 270 0.38 24.56 17.58
N THR A 271 -0.33 25.65 17.31
CA THR A 271 -1.69 25.88 17.82
C THR A 271 -2.73 25.02 17.10
N GLU A 272 -2.54 24.73 15.81
CA GLU A 272 -3.46 23.91 15.01
C GLU A 272 -3.18 22.40 15.14
N ILE A 273 -1.93 22.00 15.44
CA ILE A 273 -1.55 20.59 15.64
C ILE A 273 -2.37 19.90 16.75
N SER A 274 -2.72 20.65 17.81
CA SER A 274 -3.53 20.15 18.94
C SER A 274 -4.96 19.71 18.58
N ARG A 275 -5.36 19.94 17.33
CA ARG A 275 -6.71 19.70 16.79
C ARG A 275 -6.70 18.78 15.58
N ALA A 276 -5.53 18.60 15.00
CA ALA A 276 -5.32 17.70 13.88
C ALA A 276 -4.76 16.36 14.38
N GLY A 277 -4.84 15.36 13.52
CA GLY A 277 -4.20 14.08 13.73
C GLY A 277 -3.43 13.61 12.52
N ILE A 278 -2.95 12.39 12.66
CA ILE A 278 -2.00 11.75 11.76
C ILE A 278 -2.46 10.33 11.42
N PHE A 279 -2.20 9.91 10.19
CA PHE A 279 -2.26 8.52 9.77
C PHE A 279 -0.85 7.96 9.67
N VAL A 280 -0.64 6.75 10.20
CA VAL A 280 0.65 6.07 10.19
C VAL A 280 0.46 4.70 9.55
N SER A 281 1.18 4.46 8.46
CA SER A 281 1.10 3.23 7.67
C SER A 281 2.45 2.81 7.10
N ILE A 282 2.45 1.73 6.33
CA ILE A 282 3.63 1.18 5.68
C ILE A 282 3.50 1.44 4.18
N ASP A 283 4.47 2.16 3.60
CA ASP A 283 4.53 2.41 2.16
C ASP A 283 4.91 1.12 1.39
N TYR A 284 4.78 1.15 0.07
CA TYR A 284 5.02 -0.01 -0.80
C TYR A 284 6.42 -0.62 -0.63
N ASP A 285 7.43 0.19 -0.36
CA ASP A 285 8.82 -0.20 -0.14
C ASP A 285 9.10 -0.72 1.28
N GLY A 286 8.10 -0.69 2.17
CA GLY A 286 8.26 -1.05 3.58
C GLY A 286 8.72 0.10 4.48
N ALA A 287 8.83 1.32 3.98
CA ALA A 287 9.13 2.51 4.78
C ALA A 287 7.93 2.96 5.61
N LEU A 288 8.20 3.73 6.67
CA LEU A 288 7.16 4.34 7.51
C LEU A 288 6.53 5.53 6.77
N LYS A 289 5.26 5.41 6.38
CA LYS A 289 4.48 6.49 5.79
C LYS A 289 3.71 7.23 6.88
N VAL A 290 3.88 8.55 6.94
CA VAL A 290 3.20 9.39 7.93
C VAL A 290 2.50 10.56 7.24
N GLU A 291 1.17 10.51 7.23
CA GLU A 291 0.35 11.58 6.68
C GLU A 291 -0.14 12.48 7.82
N ARG A 292 0.25 13.76 7.81
CA ARG A 292 0.00 14.71 8.90
C ARG A 292 -1.00 15.81 8.52
N GLY A 293 -1.66 16.37 9.54
CA GLY A 293 -2.43 17.60 9.38
C GLY A 293 -3.91 17.40 9.06
N PHE A 294 -4.56 16.34 9.57
CA PHE A 294 -5.99 16.10 9.30
C PHE A 294 -6.88 16.50 10.48
N VAL A 295 -7.85 17.37 10.26
CA VAL A 295 -8.82 17.81 11.28
C VAL A 295 -10.15 17.07 11.05
N ARG A 296 -10.65 16.43 12.11
CA ARG A 296 -11.97 15.78 12.10
C ARG A 296 -13.08 16.82 12.28
N PRO A 297 -14.28 16.61 11.72
CA PRO A 297 -15.40 17.56 11.85
C PRO A 297 -15.74 17.91 13.31
N GLU A 298 -15.67 16.95 14.23
CA GLU A 298 -15.91 17.16 15.67
C GLU A 298 -14.83 17.99 16.37
N ASP A 299 -13.66 18.17 15.75
CA ASP A 299 -12.51 18.88 16.31
C ASP A 299 -12.39 20.31 15.76
N GLU A 300 -13.36 20.72 14.94
CA GLU A 300 -13.51 22.10 14.48
C GLU A 300 -13.94 23.03 15.61
N GLU A 301 -13.63 24.32 15.45
CA GLU A 301 -13.81 25.28 16.54
C GLU A 301 -15.26 25.72 16.41
N PRO A 302 -16.06 25.67 17.47
CA PRO A 302 -17.38 26.29 17.40
C PRO A 302 -17.15 27.75 17.02
N ALA A 303 -17.73 28.16 15.88
CA ALA A 303 -17.56 29.50 15.34
C ALA A 303 -17.78 30.51 16.47
N GLY A 304 -16.71 31.23 16.83
CA GLY A 304 -16.71 32.19 17.92
C GLY A 304 -17.89 33.14 17.78
N ALA A 305 -18.65 33.29 18.87
CA ALA A 305 -19.75 34.23 18.99
C ALA A 305 -19.32 35.62 18.48
N PRO A 306 -20.11 36.28 17.62
CA PRO A 306 -19.76 37.60 17.13
C PRO A 306 -19.72 38.58 18.31
N ALA A 307 -18.54 39.13 18.57
CA ALA A 307 -18.38 40.32 19.39
C ALA A 307 -19.15 41.47 18.74
N GLY A 308 -19.93 42.18 19.56
CA GLY A 308 -20.98 43.09 19.14
C GLY A 308 -20.59 44.18 18.13
N GLY A 309 -21.48 44.37 17.17
CA GLY A 309 -21.55 45.53 16.30
C GLY A 309 -22.99 45.63 15.79
N GLU A 310 -23.78 46.49 16.41
CA GLU A 310 -25.17 46.76 16.05
C GLU A 310 -25.28 47.20 14.58
N SER A 311 -26.07 46.48 13.80
CA SER A 311 -26.80 47.04 12.67
C SER A 311 -28.09 46.28 12.45
N THR A 312 -29.15 47.05 12.43
CA THR A 312 -30.56 46.70 12.53
C THR A 312 -31.13 46.09 11.26
N GLY A 313 -31.84 44.97 11.42
CA GLY A 313 -33.17 44.77 10.83
C GLY A 313 -33.27 44.07 9.47
N SER A 314 -33.59 42.77 9.49
CA SER A 314 -34.87 42.27 8.96
C SER A 314 -34.99 40.76 9.20
N ALA A 315 -35.98 40.38 10.01
CA ALA A 315 -36.33 39.01 10.32
C ALA A 315 -37.05 38.31 9.16
N GLY A 316 -36.83 37.00 9.03
CA GLY A 316 -37.56 36.14 8.10
C GLY A 316 -37.09 34.67 8.12
N ALA A 317 -36.91 34.10 9.31
CA ALA A 317 -36.63 32.67 9.47
C ALA A 317 -37.86 31.84 9.07
N ALA A 318 -37.85 31.28 7.86
CA ALA A 318 -38.79 30.26 7.44
C ALA A 318 -38.16 28.89 7.65
N LYS A 319 -38.69 28.20 8.65
CA LYS A 319 -38.48 26.78 9.00
C LYS A 319 -38.66 25.92 7.73
N ARG A 320 -37.60 25.26 7.24
CA ARG A 320 -37.71 24.23 6.19
C ARG A 320 -38.48 23.05 6.77
N VAL A 321 -39.71 22.85 6.31
CA VAL A 321 -40.51 21.66 6.62
C VAL A 321 -40.04 20.56 5.67
N GLY A 322 -39.51 19.48 6.26
CA GLY A 322 -39.18 18.25 5.57
C GLY A 322 -40.41 17.39 5.28
N ASP A 323 -40.22 16.51 4.30
CA ASP A 323 -40.94 15.28 3.98
C ASP A 323 -42.43 15.35 3.62
N VAL A 324 -42.71 15.06 2.34
CA VAL A 324 -44.03 14.61 1.87
C VAL A 324 -43.97 13.09 1.68
N ALA A 325 -44.36 12.36 2.72
CA ALA A 325 -44.74 10.95 2.61
C ALA A 325 -46.23 10.83 2.29
N VAL A 326 -46.55 10.03 1.28
CA VAL A 326 -47.91 9.77 0.79
C VAL A 326 -48.59 8.66 1.62
N GLY A 327 -49.70 8.99 2.28
CA GLY A 327 -50.93 8.17 2.30
C GLY A 327 -51.28 7.34 3.54
N SER A 328 -52.23 7.83 4.37
CA SER A 328 -53.62 7.30 4.52
C SER A 328 -54.37 7.91 5.73
N PRO A 329 -55.72 7.96 5.73
CA PRO A 329 -56.52 8.97 6.43
C PRO A 329 -57.25 8.46 7.68
N ASP A 330 -57.54 9.35 8.62
CA ASP A 330 -58.84 9.47 9.35
C ASP A 330 -58.74 10.49 10.51
N GLY A 331 -59.83 11.26 10.73
CA GLY A 331 -60.12 11.85 12.05
C GLY A 331 -60.40 13.36 12.13
N ASP A 332 -61.63 13.74 11.75
CA ASP A 332 -62.50 14.87 12.14
C ASP A 332 -62.06 16.00 13.11
N ALA A 333 -62.34 17.22 12.62
CA ALA A 333 -63.23 18.28 13.15
C ALA A 333 -62.85 19.26 14.29
N ALA A 334 -62.96 20.55 13.92
CA ALA A 334 -63.49 21.73 14.65
C ALA A 334 -62.60 22.30 15.80
N ASP A 335 -62.50 23.61 16.07
CA ASP A 335 -63.28 24.80 15.69
C ASP A 335 -62.51 26.11 16.06
N HIS A 336 -62.91 27.24 15.45
CA HIS A 336 -62.76 28.70 15.74
C HIS A 336 -61.73 29.25 16.79
N ASP A 337 -61.13 30.43 16.65
CA ASP A 337 -61.76 31.73 16.36
C ASP A 337 -60.75 32.83 15.97
N GLU A 338 -61.30 33.92 15.46
CA GLU A 338 -60.76 34.96 14.60
C GLU A 338 -59.85 36.05 15.24
N THR A 339 -59.27 36.84 14.32
CA THR A 339 -58.90 38.27 14.40
C THR A 339 -57.47 38.67 14.80
N GLU A 340 -56.62 38.86 13.79
CA GLU A 340 -55.94 40.15 13.58
C GLU A 340 -55.48 40.27 12.12
N VAL A 341 -56.19 41.13 11.38
CA VAL A 341 -55.99 41.38 9.95
C VAL A 341 -54.84 42.37 9.77
N SER A 342 -53.61 41.87 9.88
CA SER A 342 -52.62 42.24 8.86
C SER A 342 -52.95 41.36 7.66
N SER A 343 -53.08 41.90 6.45
CA SER A 343 -53.33 41.12 5.24
C SER A 343 -52.16 40.17 4.95
N LYS A 344 -52.08 39.05 5.68
CA LYS A 344 -51.21 37.93 5.38
C LYS A 344 -51.76 37.38 4.07
N LEU A 345 -50.92 37.43 3.03
CA LEU A 345 -51.17 36.76 1.76
C LEU A 345 -51.63 35.33 2.07
N SER A 346 -52.68 34.84 1.38
CA SER A 346 -53.14 33.47 1.61
C SER A 346 -52.01 32.47 1.31
N ASP A 347 -51.96 31.34 2.01
CA ASP A 347 -50.92 30.32 1.79
C ASP A 347 -50.86 29.87 0.33
N ARG A 348 -52.01 29.81 -0.32
CA ARG A 348 -52.12 29.57 -1.76
C ARG A 348 -51.45 30.66 -2.59
N LEU A 349 -51.71 31.94 -2.29
CA LEU A 349 -51.10 33.05 -2.99
C LEU A 349 -49.59 33.12 -2.73
N MET A 350 -49.13 32.80 -1.52
CA MET A 350 -47.69 32.67 -1.21
C MET A 350 -47.03 31.54 -2.01
N SER A 351 -47.68 30.38 -2.13
CA SER A 351 -47.21 29.27 -2.96
C SER A 351 -47.17 29.65 -4.44
N GLU A 352 -48.21 30.31 -4.95
CA GLU A 352 -48.28 30.77 -6.34
C GLU A 352 -47.20 31.82 -6.62
N LEU A 353 -47.01 32.81 -5.76
CA LEU A 353 -45.95 33.81 -5.89
C LEU A 353 -44.54 33.20 -5.79
N THR A 354 -44.34 32.21 -4.91
CA THR A 354 -43.07 31.47 -4.79
C THR A 354 -42.78 30.70 -6.07
N ALA A 355 -43.77 30.02 -6.65
CA ALA A 355 -43.62 29.32 -7.92
C ALA A 355 -43.28 30.28 -9.08
N HIS A 356 -43.94 31.44 -9.15
CA HIS A 356 -43.62 32.47 -10.16
C HIS A 356 -42.22 33.06 -9.97
N ARG A 357 -41.81 33.31 -8.72
CA ARG A 357 -40.45 33.75 -8.38
C ARG A 357 -39.41 32.72 -8.81
N THR A 358 -39.61 31.45 -8.49
CA THR A 358 -38.70 30.36 -8.89
C THR A 358 -38.62 30.24 -10.42
N LEU A 359 -39.74 30.36 -11.14
CA LEU A 359 -39.74 30.37 -12.60
C LEU A 359 -38.96 31.56 -13.16
N ALA A 360 -39.17 32.77 -12.61
CA ALA A 360 -38.44 33.97 -13.02
C ALA A 360 -36.92 33.82 -12.78
N LEU A 361 -36.52 33.25 -11.63
CA LEU A 361 -35.11 32.97 -11.33
C LEU A 361 -34.51 31.95 -12.30
N ARG A 362 -35.26 30.90 -12.69
CA ARG A 362 -34.80 29.93 -13.70
C ARG A 362 -34.58 30.58 -15.06
N VAL A 363 -35.48 31.47 -15.47
CA VAL A 363 -35.35 32.22 -16.74
C VAL A 363 -34.17 33.19 -16.67
N ALA A 364 -34.00 33.90 -15.55
CA ALA A 364 -32.87 34.80 -15.36
C ALA A 364 -31.53 34.03 -15.41
N LEU A 365 -31.43 32.91 -14.69
CA LEU A 365 -30.23 32.07 -14.68
C LEU A 365 -29.94 31.47 -16.06
N ALA A 366 -30.96 31.09 -16.83
CA ALA A 366 -30.79 30.57 -18.19
C ALA A 366 -30.21 31.62 -19.17
N ASN A 367 -30.41 32.91 -18.90
CA ASN A 367 -29.86 34.00 -19.71
C ASN A 367 -28.49 34.48 -19.22
N GLU A 368 -27.98 33.95 -18.10
CA GLU A 368 -26.70 34.32 -17.49
C GLU A 368 -25.79 33.09 -17.31
N PRO A 369 -25.14 32.60 -18.39
CA PRO A 369 -24.35 31.37 -18.36
C PRO A 369 -23.21 31.38 -17.34
N GLU A 370 -22.59 32.54 -17.10
CA GLU A 370 -21.53 32.68 -16.10
C GLU A 370 -22.06 32.50 -14.67
N ALA A 371 -23.24 33.04 -14.36
CA ALA A 371 -23.88 32.85 -13.06
C ALA A 371 -24.34 31.39 -12.85
N ALA A 372 -24.82 30.73 -13.91
CA ALA A 372 -25.16 29.31 -13.86
C ALA A 372 -23.93 28.42 -13.60
N PHE A 373 -22.82 28.74 -14.26
CA PHE A 373 -21.54 28.06 -14.04
C PHE A 373 -21.04 28.27 -12.61
N LEU A 374 -21.03 29.51 -12.11
CA LEU A 374 -20.64 29.81 -10.73
C LEU A 374 -21.51 29.07 -9.71
N ALA A 375 -22.83 28.99 -9.93
CA ALA A 375 -23.72 28.25 -9.05
C ALA A 375 -23.47 26.74 -9.04
N ALA A 376 -23.17 26.15 -10.20
CA ALA A 376 -22.77 24.75 -10.30
C ALA A 376 -21.43 24.48 -9.59
N THR A 377 -20.41 25.31 -9.85
CA THR A 377 -19.10 25.21 -9.20
C THR A 377 -19.22 25.38 -7.69
N HIS A 378 -20.04 26.32 -7.21
CA HIS A 378 -20.31 26.51 -5.79
C HIS A 378 -20.90 25.26 -5.13
N ALA A 379 -21.96 24.69 -5.72
CA ALA A 379 -22.60 23.50 -5.17
C ALA A 379 -21.65 22.29 -5.15
N LEU A 380 -20.90 22.05 -6.24
CA LEU A 380 -19.93 20.96 -6.30
C LEU A 380 -18.79 21.15 -5.29
N ALA A 381 -18.25 22.35 -5.18
CA ALA A 381 -17.18 22.64 -4.23
C ALA A 381 -17.64 22.49 -2.77
N LEU A 382 -18.86 22.90 -2.42
CA LEU A 382 -19.44 22.62 -1.10
C LEU A 382 -19.48 21.11 -0.82
N MET A 383 -19.87 20.29 -1.80
CA MET A 383 -19.96 18.84 -1.63
C MET A 383 -18.61 18.14 -1.47
N SER A 384 -17.56 18.67 -2.09
CA SER A 384 -16.22 18.08 -2.13
C SER A 384 -15.30 18.57 -1.01
N PHE A 385 -15.40 19.84 -0.62
CA PHE A 385 -14.43 20.48 0.28
C PHE A 385 -15.00 20.86 1.65
N TYR A 386 -16.33 20.91 1.82
CA TYR A 386 -16.97 21.39 3.05
C TYR A 386 -17.91 20.33 3.64
N SER A 387 -17.45 19.67 4.71
CA SER A 387 -18.21 18.61 5.38
C SER A 387 -19.49 19.11 6.05
N SER A 388 -19.41 20.23 6.78
CA SER A 388 -20.55 20.82 7.52
C SER A 388 -21.47 21.70 6.66
N GLY A 389 -20.98 22.19 5.52
CA GLY A 389 -21.67 23.17 4.66
C GLY A 389 -22.19 22.62 3.33
N ARG A 390 -22.24 21.29 3.17
CA ARG A 390 -22.63 20.61 1.92
C ARG A 390 -23.99 21.06 1.36
N PHE A 391 -24.91 21.55 2.21
CA PHE A 391 -26.28 21.93 1.83
C PHE A 391 -26.53 23.43 1.76
N ASP A 392 -25.47 24.25 1.80
CA ASP A 392 -25.56 25.72 1.78
C ASP A 392 -25.72 26.29 0.35
N GLY A 393 -25.81 25.41 -0.66
CA GLY A 393 -25.97 25.77 -2.06
C GLY A 393 -27.36 26.36 -2.40
N CYS A 394 -27.38 27.21 -3.43
CA CYS A 394 -28.60 27.82 -3.97
C CYS A 394 -29.30 26.97 -5.06
N ILE A 395 -28.65 25.88 -5.48
CA ILE A 395 -29.16 24.89 -6.42
C ILE A 395 -28.96 23.49 -5.82
N GLU A 396 -29.82 22.57 -6.23
CA GLU A 396 -29.72 21.16 -5.83
C GLU A 396 -28.98 20.39 -6.94
N ILE A 397 -27.83 19.82 -6.60
CA ILE A 397 -27.05 18.92 -7.45
C ILE A 397 -26.75 17.68 -6.62
N ASP A 398 -27.02 16.50 -7.19
CA ASP A 398 -26.58 15.22 -6.62
C ASP A 398 -25.28 14.79 -7.34
N ALA A 399 -24.15 15.00 -6.68
CA ALA A 399 -22.85 14.51 -7.11
C ALA A 399 -22.44 13.29 -6.27
N LYS A 400 -22.21 12.16 -6.94
CA LYS A 400 -21.79 10.92 -6.30
C LYS A 400 -20.31 10.73 -6.49
N SER A 401 -19.55 10.84 -5.40
CA SER A 401 -18.17 10.36 -5.35
C SER A 401 -18.18 8.93 -4.82
N VAL A 402 -17.66 8.00 -5.62
CA VAL A 402 -17.56 6.59 -5.24
C VAL A 402 -16.19 6.39 -4.60
N PRO A 403 -16.10 5.99 -3.32
CA PRO A 403 -14.81 5.65 -2.74
C PRO A 403 -14.24 4.47 -3.50
N LEU A 404 -13.03 4.61 -4.06
CA LEU A 404 -12.41 3.56 -4.87
C LEU A 404 -11.74 2.48 -4.02
N GLY A 405 -11.40 2.78 -2.76
CA GLY A 405 -10.70 1.85 -1.86
C GLY A 405 -11.34 0.46 -1.69
N PRO A 406 -12.67 0.33 -1.59
CA PRO A 406 -13.33 -0.99 -1.51
C PRO A 406 -13.23 -1.83 -2.80
N TYR A 407 -12.93 -1.23 -3.95
CA TYR A 407 -12.90 -1.92 -5.23
C TYR A 407 -11.52 -2.51 -5.57
N ALA A 408 -10.45 -1.98 -4.98
CA ALA A 408 -9.10 -2.53 -5.08
C ALA A 408 -8.23 -2.10 -3.89
N SER A 409 -7.57 -3.07 -3.26
CA SER A 409 -6.56 -2.85 -2.21
C SER A 409 -5.27 -2.27 -2.78
N GLY A 410 -4.56 -1.42 -2.02
CA GLY A 410 -3.30 -0.81 -2.45
C GLY A 410 -3.44 0.39 -3.39
N LEU A 411 -4.67 0.83 -3.71
CA LEU A 411 -4.88 2.04 -4.53
C LEU A 411 -4.25 3.29 -3.90
N ALA A 412 -4.21 3.37 -2.57
CA ALA A 412 -3.62 4.50 -1.85
C ALA A 412 -2.10 4.64 -2.04
N ASP A 413 -1.42 3.58 -2.49
CA ASP A 413 0.03 3.57 -2.71
C ASP A 413 0.41 4.05 -4.13
N LEU A 414 -0.56 4.11 -5.05
CA LEU A 414 -0.35 4.54 -6.43
C LEU A 414 0.00 6.04 -6.51
N ALA A 415 0.91 6.38 -7.43
CA ALA A 415 1.27 7.77 -7.72
C ALA A 415 0.05 8.63 -8.11
N THR A 416 -0.93 8.04 -8.83
CA THR A 416 -2.18 8.73 -9.23
C THR A 416 -3.07 9.06 -8.04
N ALA A 417 -3.15 8.18 -7.03
CA ALA A 417 -3.89 8.44 -5.82
C ALA A 417 -3.25 9.58 -5.01
N ARG A 418 -1.93 9.54 -4.84
CA ARG A 418 -1.15 10.62 -4.20
C ARG A 418 -1.36 11.96 -4.90
N ALA A 419 -1.21 12.01 -6.22
CA ALA A 419 -1.42 13.22 -7.01
C ALA A 419 -2.83 13.81 -6.85
N ASN A 420 -3.86 12.94 -6.79
CA ASN A 420 -5.23 13.38 -6.54
C ASN A 420 -5.41 13.97 -5.13
N ASP A 421 -4.82 13.33 -4.11
CA ASP A 421 -4.92 13.79 -2.72
C ASP A 421 -4.13 15.10 -2.48
N GLU A 422 -3.03 15.29 -3.20
CA GLU A 422 -2.30 16.56 -3.27
C GLU A 422 -3.13 17.66 -3.95
N ALA A 423 -3.76 17.36 -5.08
CA ALA A 423 -4.65 18.30 -5.78
C ALA A 423 -5.85 18.69 -4.89
N LEU A 424 -6.45 17.73 -4.20
CA LEU A 424 -7.50 17.97 -3.20
C LEU A 424 -6.99 18.91 -2.10
N GLY A 425 -5.80 18.62 -1.54
CA GLY A 425 -5.16 19.43 -0.53
C GLY A 425 -4.90 20.87 -1.00
N HIS A 426 -4.36 21.04 -2.20
CA HIS A 426 -4.14 22.37 -2.80
C HIS A 426 -5.42 23.19 -2.92
N TRP A 427 -6.54 22.57 -3.32
CA TRP A 427 -7.82 23.25 -3.34
C TRP A 427 -8.33 23.60 -1.94
N GLN A 428 -8.26 22.67 -0.98
CA GLN A 428 -8.64 22.95 0.42
C GLN A 428 -7.89 24.14 1.03
N LEU A 429 -6.62 24.36 0.64
CA LEU A 429 -5.82 25.49 1.12
C LEU A 429 -6.18 26.82 0.46
N ARG A 430 -6.66 26.81 -0.78
CA ARG A 430 -7.03 28.03 -1.53
C ARG A 430 -8.45 28.50 -1.23
N LEU A 431 -9.33 27.57 -0.86
CA LEU A 431 -10.74 27.84 -0.59
C LEU A 431 -10.94 28.49 0.79
N PRO A 432 -12.00 29.32 0.97
CA PRO A 432 -12.34 29.88 2.26
C PRO A 432 -12.52 28.83 3.36
N LYS A 433 -12.24 29.20 4.62
CA LYS A 433 -12.43 28.26 5.75
C LYS A 433 -13.92 27.99 6.05
N LYS A 434 -14.82 28.92 5.72
CA LYS A 434 -16.27 28.81 5.95
C LYS A 434 -17.00 28.61 4.63
N SER A 435 -17.98 27.70 4.61
CA SER A 435 -18.80 27.43 3.42
C SER A 435 -19.54 28.68 2.94
N ASP A 436 -20.05 29.50 3.86
CA ASP A 436 -20.79 30.73 3.56
C ASP A 436 -19.98 31.74 2.73
N ASP A 437 -18.65 31.73 2.86
CA ASP A 437 -17.76 32.67 2.17
C ASP A 437 -17.40 32.21 0.74
N LEU A 438 -17.72 30.96 0.37
CA LEU A 438 -17.32 30.36 -0.90
C LEU A 438 -17.95 31.05 -2.10
N TRP A 439 -19.22 31.45 -2.00
CA TRP A 439 -19.91 32.17 -3.07
C TRP A 439 -19.19 33.48 -3.43
N ASP A 440 -18.88 34.28 -2.41
CA ASP A 440 -18.19 35.56 -2.58
C ASP A 440 -16.76 35.37 -3.10
N TRP A 441 -16.11 34.26 -2.75
CA TRP A 441 -14.82 33.88 -3.30
C TRP A 441 -14.92 33.55 -4.79
N LEU A 442 -15.90 32.72 -5.19
CA LEU A 442 -16.10 32.34 -6.59
C LEU A 442 -16.43 33.53 -7.49
N VAL A 443 -17.23 34.48 -7.00
CA VAL A 443 -17.54 35.71 -7.74
C VAL A 443 -16.29 36.57 -7.98
N LYS A 444 -15.30 36.51 -7.08
CA LYS A 444 -14.03 37.26 -7.18
C LYS A 444 -12.92 36.48 -7.88
N ALA A 445 -13.05 35.16 -7.96
CA ALA A 445 -12.06 34.28 -8.56
C ALA A 445 -11.96 34.55 -10.06
N ASP A 446 -10.74 34.44 -10.59
CA ASP A 446 -10.51 34.52 -12.02
C ASP A 446 -11.06 33.27 -12.73
N ARG A 447 -11.15 33.35 -14.05
CA ARG A 447 -11.73 32.29 -14.88
C ARG A 447 -10.91 30.99 -14.83
N GLU A 448 -9.60 31.08 -14.70
CA GLU A 448 -8.72 29.90 -14.64
C GLU A 448 -8.90 29.17 -13.31
N SER A 449 -8.94 29.90 -12.20
CA SER A 449 -9.22 29.34 -10.87
C SER A 449 -10.61 28.67 -10.82
N THR A 450 -11.63 29.31 -11.37
CA THR A 450 -13.00 28.77 -11.36
C THR A 450 -13.14 27.56 -12.28
N ALA A 451 -12.49 27.58 -13.46
CA ALA A 451 -12.48 26.44 -14.38
C ALA A 451 -11.69 25.25 -13.82
N GLY A 452 -10.54 25.50 -13.18
CA GLY A 452 -9.74 24.49 -12.52
C GLY A 452 -10.48 23.82 -11.36
N LEU A 453 -11.20 24.60 -10.55
CA LEU A 453 -12.00 24.07 -9.45
C LEU A 453 -13.19 23.25 -9.92
N PHE A 454 -13.81 23.62 -11.05
CA PHE A 454 -14.92 22.85 -11.63
C PHE A 454 -14.46 21.54 -12.29
N ALA A 455 -13.25 21.53 -12.84
CA ALA A 455 -12.68 20.34 -13.49
C ALA A 455 -12.26 19.26 -12.48
N PHE A 456 -11.92 19.66 -11.26
CA PHE A 456 -11.64 18.78 -10.13
C PHE A 456 -12.95 18.33 -9.47
#